data_AF-A0A4U5JF25-F1
#
_entry.id   AF-A0A4U5JF25-F1
#
_cell.length_a   1.000
_cell.length_b   1.000
_cell.length_c   1.000
_cell.angle_alpha   90.00
_cell.angle_beta   90.00
_cell.angle_gamma   90.00
#
_symmetry.space_group_name_H-M   'P 1'
#
loop_
_entity.id
_entity.type
_entity.pdbx_description
1 polymer ?
#
loop_
_entity_poly.entity_id
_entity_poly.type
_entity_poly.pdbx_seq_one_letter_code
_entity_poly.pdbx_strand_id
1 'polypeptide(L)'
;MSRAVAFYRKSQGTEDDVSLQLQRDRVGDLATDLADEVEEVDLGVHTGFSIHMRPDSKERIDTNEDVLALLERLRAGEYDYLCAWDDTRLARDQFFWELKRAALLGGCELAFVEEPPEDSLTFRVQRAVESDVKRREIEKSRAAMAERQEQGHDQGRPPYGLTYDDAGERWVPDRETENGEVSDFQQALDVIKHRRDSVSWRNIAERTGVHKDTARNIWDRRERYLQETNEV
;
A
#
# COMPACT_ATOMS: atom_id res chain seq x y z
N MET A 1 27.38 27.93 -0.15
CA MET A 1 26.02 27.69 0.35
C MET A 1 25.80 26.22 0.10
N SER A 2 25.72 25.43 1.16
CA SER A 2 25.59 23.98 1.04
C SER A 2 24.16 23.60 0.70
N ARG A 3 23.98 22.54 -0.09
CA ARG A 3 22.68 22.08 -0.57
C ARG A 3 22.47 20.62 -0.17
N ALA A 4 21.36 20.34 0.48
CA ALA A 4 20.93 18.98 0.78
C ALA A 4 19.69 18.62 -0.04
N VAL A 5 19.53 17.31 -0.28
CA VAL A 5 18.27 16.73 -0.75
C VAL A 5 17.75 15.74 0.28
N ALA A 6 16.53 15.97 0.75
CA ALA A 6 15.80 15.10 1.65
C ALA A 6 14.95 14.10 0.85
N PHE A 7 15.17 12.81 1.07
CA PHE A 7 14.52 11.74 0.32
C PHE A 7 13.53 10.97 1.22
N TYR A 8 12.27 10.95 0.80
CA TYR A 8 11.19 10.28 1.54
C TYR A 8 10.58 9.16 0.69
N ARG A 9 10.43 7.98 1.31
CA ARG A 9 9.75 6.85 0.67
C ARG A 9 9.26 5.84 1.70
N LYS A 10 8.01 5.44 1.58
CA LYS A 10 7.44 4.28 2.25
C LYS A 10 7.14 3.17 1.26
N SER A 11 7.48 1.93 1.62
CA SER A 11 7.29 0.80 0.71
C SER A 11 5.85 0.32 0.57
N GLN A 12 5.05 0.39 1.64
CA GLN A 12 3.67 -0.10 1.72
C GLN A 12 2.94 0.71 2.79
N GLY A 13 1.65 0.96 2.61
CA GLY A 13 0.82 1.76 3.53
C GLY A 13 0.03 2.83 2.77
N THR A 14 -0.62 3.73 3.50
CA THR A 14 -1.27 4.94 2.96
C THR A 14 -0.38 6.16 3.19
N GLU A 15 -0.59 7.24 2.45
CA GLU A 15 0.17 8.50 2.62
C GLU A 15 -0.11 9.18 3.97
N ASP A 16 -1.32 9.01 4.52
CA ASP A 16 -1.75 9.55 5.82
C ASP A 16 -1.19 8.77 7.04
N ASP A 17 -0.23 7.88 6.82
CA ASP A 17 0.30 7.03 7.87
C ASP A 17 1.34 7.80 8.71
N VAL A 18 1.15 7.81 10.03
CA VAL A 18 1.98 8.55 11.02
C VAL A 18 3.48 8.32 10.81
N SER A 19 3.86 7.14 10.34
CA SER A 19 5.26 6.81 10.04
C SER A 19 5.89 7.64 8.90
N LEU A 20 5.11 8.05 7.89
CA LEU A 20 5.63 8.84 6.77
C LEU A 20 5.80 10.29 7.19
N GLN A 21 4.88 10.81 7.99
CA GLN A 21 5.03 12.15 8.56
C GLN A 21 6.25 12.24 9.48
N LEU A 22 6.44 11.25 10.37
CA LEU A 22 7.64 11.19 11.21
C LEU A 22 8.92 11.12 10.38
N GLN A 23 8.90 10.42 9.24
CA GLN A 23 10.03 10.37 8.32
C GLN A 23 10.31 11.73 7.69
N ARG A 24 9.29 12.45 7.21
CA ARG A 24 9.42 13.80 6.65
C ARG A 24 10.03 14.76 7.67
N ASP A 25 9.50 14.76 8.89
CA ASP A 25 9.96 15.65 9.95
C ASP A 25 11.44 15.38 10.28
N ARG A 26 11.81 14.12 10.57
CA ARG A 26 13.18 13.79 11.02
C ARG A 26 14.24 13.91 9.94
N VAL A 27 13.92 13.53 8.71
CA VAL A 27 14.86 13.64 7.59
C VAL A 27 14.98 15.11 7.14
N GLY A 28 13.89 15.87 7.21
CA GLY A 28 13.90 17.32 6.99
C GLY A 28 14.75 18.07 8.02
N ASP A 29 14.62 17.71 9.31
CA ASP A 29 15.48 18.24 10.38
C ASP A 29 16.95 17.94 10.10
N LEU A 30 17.28 16.68 9.76
CA LEU A 30 18.65 16.27 9.42
C LEU A 30 19.22 17.06 8.23
N ALA A 31 18.43 17.24 7.17
CA ALA A 31 18.87 17.98 5.98
C ALA A 31 19.11 19.47 6.29
N THR A 32 18.25 20.06 7.12
CA THR A 32 18.35 21.48 7.55
C THR A 32 19.54 21.70 8.48
N ASP A 33 19.87 20.72 9.31
CA ASP A 33 21.06 20.77 10.18
C ASP A 33 22.37 20.68 9.39
N LEU A 34 22.37 20.03 8.23
CA LEU A 34 23.55 19.80 7.39
C LEU A 34 23.76 20.86 6.30
N ALA A 35 22.69 21.50 5.80
CA ALA A 35 22.76 22.37 4.65
C ALA A 35 21.94 23.66 4.77
N ASP A 36 22.41 24.69 4.06
CA ASP A 36 21.73 26.00 3.99
C ASP A 36 20.44 25.95 3.15
N GLU A 37 20.44 25.12 2.09
CA GLU A 37 19.28 24.89 1.21
C GLU A 37 18.89 23.42 1.23
N VAL A 38 17.58 23.15 1.32
CA VAL A 38 17.03 21.80 1.29
C VAL A 38 16.04 21.68 0.15
N GLU A 39 16.25 20.68 -0.71
CA GLU A 39 15.25 20.23 -1.69
C GLU A 39 14.65 18.90 -1.24
N GLU A 40 13.39 18.64 -1.59
CA GLU A 40 12.70 17.41 -1.22
C GLU A 40 12.42 16.54 -2.44
N VAL A 41 12.69 15.24 -2.29
CA VAL A 41 12.23 14.18 -3.20
C VAL A 41 11.32 13.27 -2.39
N ASP A 42 10.02 13.53 -2.46
CA ASP A 42 8.99 12.76 -1.77
C ASP A 42 8.28 11.80 -2.73
N LEU A 43 8.60 10.50 -2.63
CA LEU A 43 7.93 9.48 -3.42
C LEU A 43 6.65 8.95 -2.76
N GLY A 44 6.31 9.43 -1.55
CA GLY A 44 5.18 8.93 -0.77
C GLY A 44 5.22 7.42 -0.59
N VAL A 45 4.16 6.74 -1.03
CA VAL A 45 4.10 5.28 -1.06
C VAL A 45 4.59 4.76 -2.41
N HIS A 46 5.84 4.31 -2.45
CA HIS A 46 6.47 3.78 -3.67
C HIS A 46 7.35 2.56 -3.33
N THR A 47 7.38 1.55 -4.21
CA THR A 47 8.28 0.40 -4.00
C THR A 47 9.73 0.82 -4.16
N GLY A 48 10.62 0.23 -3.35
CA GLY A 48 12.06 0.47 -3.39
C GLY A 48 12.82 -0.53 -4.27
N PHE A 49 12.12 -1.37 -5.01
CA PHE A 49 12.69 -2.41 -5.85
C PHE A 49 12.87 -1.92 -7.29
N SER A 50 13.99 -2.28 -7.90
CA SER A 50 14.38 -1.99 -9.28
C SER A 50 14.21 -3.20 -10.20
N ILE A 51 14.71 -3.10 -11.43
CA ILE A 51 14.81 -4.21 -12.38
C ILE A 51 15.48 -5.46 -11.79
N HIS A 52 16.38 -5.30 -10.81
CA HIS A 52 17.08 -6.42 -10.18
C HIS A 52 16.16 -7.39 -9.43
N MET A 53 14.98 -6.91 -9.00
CA MET A 53 14.01 -7.71 -8.24
C MET A 53 12.62 -7.75 -8.88
N ARG A 54 12.27 -6.76 -9.71
CA ARG A 54 10.97 -6.66 -10.38
C ARG A 54 11.15 -6.38 -11.88
N PRO A 55 11.40 -7.39 -12.73
CA PRO A 55 11.68 -7.15 -14.15
C PRO A 55 10.51 -6.51 -14.94
N ASP A 56 9.25 -6.76 -14.56
CA ASP A 56 8.06 -6.33 -15.31
C ASP A 56 7.10 -5.48 -14.46
N SER A 57 7.57 -4.35 -13.94
CA SER A 57 6.72 -3.41 -13.19
C SER A 57 7.01 -1.98 -13.62
N LYS A 58 5.95 -1.17 -13.78
CA LYS A 58 6.08 0.29 -13.99
C LYS A 58 6.33 1.06 -12.70
N GLU A 59 6.10 0.42 -11.55
CA GLU A 59 6.26 1.02 -10.24
C GLU A 59 7.71 0.95 -9.74
N ARG A 60 8.67 0.52 -10.56
CA ARG A 60 10.04 0.31 -10.08
C ARG A 60 10.69 1.64 -9.76
N ILE A 61 11.56 1.61 -8.75
CA ILE A 61 12.27 2.82 -8.33
C ILE A 61 13.21 3.35 -9.41
N ASP A 62 13.78 2.46 -10.23
CA ASP A 62 14.68 2.78 -11.35
C ASP A 62 13.93 3.22 -12.63
N THR A 63 12.61 3.36 -12.57
CA THR A 63 11.79 3.96 -13.63
C THR A 63 11.10 5.24 -13.19
N ASN A 64 11.23 5.62 -11.91
CA ASN A 64 10.60 6.82 -11.38
C ASN A 64 11.35 8.07 -11.86
N GLU A 65 10.63 9.03 -12.45
CA GLU A 65 11.22 10.21 -13.08
C GLU A 65 11.98 11.09 -12.08
N ASP A 66 11.46 11.26 -10.85
CA ASP A 66 12.11 12.05 -9.81
C ASP A 66 13.42 11.40 -9.34
N VAL A 67 13.45 10.07 -9.25
CA VAL A 67 14.66 9.30 -8.91
C VAL A 67 15.69 9.38 -10.02
N LEU A 68 15.26 9.29 -11.29
CA LEU A 68 16.16 9.42 -12.44
C LEU A 68 16.73 10.85 -12.53
N ALA A 69 15.91 11.88 -12.28
CA ALA A 69 16.37 13.26 -12.19
C ALA A 69 17.34 13.45 -11.02
N LEU A 70 17.04 12.89 -9.85
CA LEU A 70 17.94 12.90 -8.70
C LEU A 70 19.30 12.26 -9.03
N LEU A 71 19.32 11.12 -9.71
CA LEU A 71 20.57 10.45 -10.12
C LEU A 71 21.47 11.35 -10.96
N GLU A 72 20.90 12.06 -11.94
CA GLU A 72 21.67 12.97 -12.80
C GLU A 72 22.18 14.19 -12.00
N ARG A 73 21.36 14.76 -11.13
CA ARG A 73 21.75 15.91 -10.28
C ARG A 73 22.81 15.55 -9.24
N LEU A 74 22.72 14.35 -8.66
CA LEU A 74 23.77 13.80 -7.80
C LEU A 74 25.08 13.66 -8.57
N ARG A 75 25.07 13.14 -9.81
CA ARG A 75 26.28 13.02 -10.63
C ARG A 75 26.87 14.37 -11.01
N ALA A 76 26.02 15.37 -11.22
CA ALA A 76 26.42 16.73 -11.54
C ALA A 76 27.02 17.48 -10.33
N GLY A 77 26.91 16.93 -9.11
CA GLY A 77 27.40 17.56 -7.89
C GLY A 77 26.52 18.73 -7.43
N GLU A 78 25.20 18.65 -7.68
CA GLU A 78 24.26 19.72 -7.29
C GLU A 78 23.97 19.77 -5.79
N TYR A 79 24.28 18.70 -5.06
CA TYR A 79 24.04 18.54 -3.63
C TYR A 79 25.31 18.11 -2.91
N ASP A 80 25.52 18.67 -1.72
CA ASP A 80 26.55 18.24 -0.77
C ASP A 80 26.07 17.06 0.07
N TYR A 81 24.75 16.96 0.33
CA TYR A 81 24.17 15.91 1.18
C TYR A 81 22.92 15.28 0.56
N LEU A 82 22.82 13.95 0.62
CA LEU A 82 21.60 13.18 0.35
C LEU A 82 21.15 12.54 1.66
N CYS A 83 20.05 13.04 2.19
CA CYS A 83 19.49 12.67 3.49
C CYS A 83 18.32 11.70 3.31
N ALA A 84 18.29 10.61 4.07
CA ALA A 84 17.16 9.69 4.09
C ALA A 84 16.98 9.11 5.51
N TRP A 85 15.87 8.41 5.76
CA TRP A 85 15.69 7.74 7.06
C TRP A 85 16.72 6.64 7.25
N ASP A 86 16.80 5.74 6.28
CA ASP A 86 17.69 4.60 6.20
C ASP A 86 18.05 4.35 4.73
N ASP A 87 19.04 3.49 4.49
CA ASP A 87 19.48 3.12 3.14
C ASP A 87 18.38 2.41 2.33
N THR A 88 17.49 1.69 3.01
CA THR A 88 16.37 0.97 2.37
C THR A 88 15.38 1.94 1.74
N ARG A 89 15.29 3.20 2.21
CA ARG A 89 14.42 4.23 1.62
C ARG A 89 14.89 4.65 0.25
N LEU A 90 16.19 4.78 0.05
CA LEU A 90 16.79 5.09 -1.24
C LEU A 90 16.56 3.97 -2.28
N ALA A 91 16.74 2.72 -1.87
CA ALA A 91 16.36 1.53 -2.64
C ALA A 91 16.45 0.31 -1.72
N ARG A 92 15.79 -0.81 -2.05
CA ARG A 92 15.83 -2.06 -1.26
C ARG A 92 16.75 -3.15 -1.83
N ASP A 93 17.22 -2.98 -3.06
CA ASP A 93 18.05 -3.95 -3.74
C ASP A 93 19.36 -3.31 -4.23
N GLN A 94 19.99 -3.88 -5.25
CA GLN A 94 21.30 -3.44 -5.73
C GLN A 94 21.27 -2.02 -6.33
N PHE A 95 20.10 -1.46 -6.65
CA PHE A 95 19.99 -0.12 -7.19
C PHE A 95 20.48 0.97 -6.22
N PHE A 96 20.52 0.68 -4.92
CA PHE A 96 21.15 1.58 -3.93
C PHE A 96 22.61 1.91 -4.31
N TRP A 97 23.34 0.96 -4.89
CA TRP A 97 24.73 1.19 -5.30
C TRP A 97 24.85 2.16 -6.48
N GLU A 98 23.81 2.27 -7.32
CA GLU A 98 23.78 3.27 -8.39
C GLU A 98 23.60 4.68 -7.83
N LEU A 99 22.69 4.86 -6.86
CA LEU A 99 22.52 6.12 -6.13
C LEU A 99 23.79 6.50 -5.36
N LYS A 100 24.38 5.56 -4.61
CA LYS A 100 25.63 5.77 -3.88
C LYS A 100 26.78 6.13 -4.83
N ARG A 101 26.88 5.48 -5.98
CA ARG A 101 27.89 5.80 -7.00
C ARG A 101 27.67 7.19 -7.58
N ALA A 102 26.42 7.57 -7.87
CA ALA A 102 26.08 8.90 -8.36
C ALA A 102 26.47 9.99 -7.37
N ALA A 103 26.09 9.82 -6.09
CA ALA A 103 26.46 10.73 -5.02
C ALA A 103 27.99 10.86 -4.88
N LEU A 104 28.71 9.74 -4.87
CA LEU A 104 30.18 9.74 -4.80
C LEU A 104 30.83 10.49 -5.96
N LEU A 105 30.31 10.34 -7.18
CA LEU A 105 30.85 11.04 -8.36
C LEU A 105 30.66 12.55 -8.30
N GLY A 106 29.54 13.02 -7.74
CA GLY A 106 29.30 14.44 -7.53
C GLY A 106 29.86 15.01 -6.23
N GLY A 107 30.51 14.20 -5.40
CA GLY A 107 31.03 14.64 -4.10
C GLY A 107 29.96 14.81 -3.01
N CYS A 108 28.80 14.18 -3.18
CA CYS A 108 27.69 14.20 -2.22
C CYS A 108 27.85 13.13 -1.14
N GLU A 109 27.66 13.51 0.12
CA GLU A 109 27.68 12.65 1.30
C GLU A 109 26.27 12.08 1.59
N LEU A 110 26.20 10.80 1.95
CA LEU A 110 24.95 10.17 2.38
C LEU A 110 24.78 10.34 3.89
N ALA A 111 23.67 10.92 4.32
CA ALA A 111 23.33 11.08 5.73
C ALA A 111 22.03 10.32 6.05
N PHE A 112 22.02 9.59 7.16
CA PHE A 112 20.86 8.79 7.57
C PHE A 112 20.41 9.14 8.99
N VAL A 113 19.10 9.16 9.22
CA VAL A 113 18.53 9.27 10.57
C VAL A 113 18.82 8.00 11.38
N GLU A 114 18.73 6.85 10.72
CA GLU A 114 19.08 5.54 11.25
C GLU A 114 20.27 5.01 10.46
N GLU A 115 21.45 5.00 11.08
CA GLU A 115 22.68 4.62 10.38
C GLU A 115 22.65 3.16 9.94
N PRO A 116 22.95 2.89 8.66
CA PRO A 116 23.09 1.52 8.18
C PRO A 116 24.35 0.87 8.80
N PRO A 117 24.40 -0.47 8.87
CA PRO A 117 25.59 -1.15 9.38
C PRO A 117 26.85 -0.75 8.59
N GLU A 118 27.92 -0.38 9.30
CA GLU A 118 29.19 0.07 8.69
C GLU A 118 29.85 -0.99 7.80
N ASP A 119 29.66 -2.28 8.10
CA ASP A 119 30.28 -3.38 7.37
C ASP A 119 29.52 -3.72 6.06
N SER A 120 30.19 -3.48 4.93
CA SER A 120 29.69 -3.77 3.58
C SER A 120 29.25 -5.24 3.37
N LEU A 121 29.83 -6.21 4.09
CA LEU A 121 29.41 -7.61 4.01
C LEU A 121 28.08 -7.80 4.75
N THR A 122 28.00 -7.29 5.97
CA THR A 122 26.77 -7.27 6.78
C THR A 122 25.63 -6.59 6.02
N PHE A 123 25.90 -5.45 5.39
CA PHE A 123 24.95 -4.74 4.53
C PHE A 123 24.41 -5.62 3.38
N ARG A 124 25.30 -6.28 2.63
CA ARG A 124 24.91 -7.15 1.51
C ARG A 124 24.11 -8.36 1.97
N VAL A 125 24.52 -8.99 3.08
CA VAL A 125 23.83 -10.15 3.66
C VAL A 125 22.44 -9.75 4.15
N GLN A 126 22.35 -8.65 4.91
CA GLN A 126 21.06 -8.14 5.40
C GLN A 126 20.11 -7.85 4.24
N ARG A 127 20.57 -7.16 3.18
CA ARG A 127 19.73 -6.90 2.01
C ARG A 127 19.31 -8.16 1.27
N ALA A 128 20.20 -9.13 1.11
CA ALA A 128 19.85 -10.40 0.48
C ALA A 128 18.79 -11.15 1.28
N VAL A 129 18.92 -11.17 2.61
CA VAL A 129 17.96 -11.79 3.53
C VAL A 129 16.62 -11.05 3.52
N GLU A 130 16.61 -9.73 3.69
CA GLU A 130 15.38 -8.92 3.65
C GLU A 130 14.65 -9.07 2.32
N SER A 131 15.40 -9.05 1.21
CA SER A 131 14.89 -9.25 -0.14
C SER A 131 14.25 -10.63 -0.31
N ASP A 132 14.90 -11.68 0.20
CA ASP A 132 14.40 -13.06 0.15
C ASP A 132 13.18 -13.26 1.05
N VAL A 133 13.18 -12.71 2.27
CA VAL A 133 12.02 -12.72 3.18
C VAL A 133 10.83 -12.03 2.51
N LYS A 134 11.01 -10.82 1.97
CA LYS A 134 9.95 -10.07 1.30
C LYS A 134 9.43 -10.79 0.06
N ARG A 135 10.31 -11.44 -0.71
CA ARG A 135 9.94 -12.26 -1.86
C ARG A 135 9.08 -13.44 -1.44
N ARG A 136 9.51 -14.18 -0.40
CA ARG A 136 8.76 -15.32 0.14
C ARG A 136 7.40 -14.91 0.69
N GLU A 137 7.29 -13.74 1.34
CA GLU A 137 6.00 -13.18 1.75
C GLU A 137 5.08 -12.94 0.56
N ILE A 138 5.58 -12.31 -0.51
CA ILE A 138 4.82 -12.04 -1.74
C ILE A 138 4.42 -13.35 -2.43
N GLU A 139 5.33 -14.30 -2.53
CA GLU A 139 5.07 -15.63 -3.12
C GLU A 139 4.04 -16.40 -2.31
N LYS A 140 4.16 -16.45 -0.98
CA LYS A 140 3.16 -17.05 -0.10
C LYS A 140 1.80 -16.37 -0.22
N SER A 141 1.76 -15.04 -0.27
CA SER A 141 0.51 -14.30 -0.45
C SER A 141 -0.13 -14.62 -1.81
N ARG A 142 0.66 -14.67 -2.88
CA ARG A 142 0.18 -15.04 -4.23
C ARG A 142 -0.30 -16.48 -4.28
N ALA A 143 0.44 -17.41 -3.67
CA ALA A 143 0.07 -18.82 -3.61
C ALA A 143 -1.22 -19.01 -2.81
N ALA A 144 -1.37 -18.35 -1.66
CA ALA A 144 -2.61 -18.38 -0.88
C ALA A 144 -3.81 -17.78 -1.65
N MET A 145 -3.61 -16.70 -2.41
CA MET A 145 -4.66 -16.14 -3.27
C MET A 145 -5.01 -17.07 -4.44
N ALA A 146 -4.00 -17.72 -5.05
CA ALA A 146 -4.20 -18.67 -6.14
C ALA A 146 -4.91 -19.95 -5.67
N GLU A 147 -4.51 -20.50 -4.51
CA GLU A 147 -5.15 -21.65 -3.88
C GLU A 147 -6.60 -21.35 -3.50
N ARG A 148 -6.87 -20.16 -2.95
CA ARG A 148 -8.25 -19.70 -2.70
C ARG A 148 -9.07 -19.54 -3.98
N GLN A 149 -8.45 -19.02 -5.05
CA GLN A 149 -9.11 -18.88 -6.36
C GLN A 149 -9.43 -20.24 -6.99
N GLU A 150 -8.52 -21.22 -6.89
CA GLU A 150 -8.69 -22.57 -7.41
C GLU A 150 -9.75 -23.35 -6.62
N GLN A 151 -9.83 -23.13 -5.31
CA GLN A 151 -10.84 -23.73 -4.44
C GLN A 151 -12.22 -23.03 -4.51
N GLY A 152 -12.33 -21.93 -5.27
CA GLY A 152 -13.58 -21.18 -5.45
C GLY A 152 -14.01 -20.38 -4.22
N HIS A 153 -13.06 -20.04 -3.34
CA HIS A 153 -13.32 -19.27 -2.12
C HIS A 153 -13.55 -17.79 -2.41
N ASP A 154 -14.42 -17.16 -1.64
CA ASP A 154 -14.78 -15.76 -1.81
C ASP A 154 -13.58 -14.85 -1.42
N GLN A 155 -13.37 -13.77 -2.17
CA GLN A 155 -12.22 -12.87 -1.99
C GLN A 155 -12.62 -11.43 -1.67
N GLY A 156 -11.90 -10.83 -0.72
CA GLY A 156 -12.02 -9.41 -0.36
C GLY A 156 -12.92 -9.15 0.83
N ARG A 157 -13.34 -7.89 1.00
CA ARG A 157 -14.29 -7.50 2.05
C ARG A 157 -15.67 -8.08 1.71
N PRO A 158 -16.33 -8.81 2.64
CA PRO A 158 -17.69 -9.29 2.43
C PRO A 158 -18.64 -8.13 2.04
N PRO A 159 -19.52 -8.34 1.04
CA PRO A 159 -20.60 -7.41 0.74
C PRO A 159 -21.52 -7.19 1.96
N TYR A 160 -22.25 -6.07 1.95
CA TYR A 160 -23.15 -5.71 3.03
C TYR A 160 -24.18 -6.81 3.35
N GLY A 161 -24.31 -7.19 4.62
CA GLY A 161 -25.19 -8.29 5.04
C GLY A 161 -24.64 -9.70 4.79
N LEU A 162 -23.38 -9.82 4.34
CA LEU A 162 -22.65 -11.08 4.29
C LEU A 162 -21.44 -10.99 5.23
N THR A 163 -21.07 -12.13 5.79
CA THR A 163 -19.86 -12.30 6.60
C THR A 163 -19.10 -13.53 6.12
N TYR A 164 -17.88 -13.75 6.59
CA TYR A 164 -17.21 -15.03 6.35
C TYR A 164 -17.80 -16.14 7.22
N ASP A 165 -17.82 -17.37 6.70
CA ASP A 165 -18.05 -18.56 7.52
C ASP A 165 -16.93 -18.75 8.56
N ASP A 166 -17.15 -19.66 9.51
CA ASP A 166 -16.18 -19.95 10.58
C ASP A 166 -14.79 -20.37 10.05
N ALA A 167 -14.72 -20.86 8.82
CA ALA A 167 -13.48 -21.23 8.14
C ALA A 167 -12.79 -20.05 7.43
N GLY A 168 -13.47 -18.91 7.24
CA GLY A 168 -12.93 -17.77 6.50
C GLY A 168 -12.85 -18.00 5.00
N GLU A 169 -13.64 -18.94 4.47
CA GLU A 169 -13.56 -19.48 3.12
C GLU A 169 -14.66 -18.93 2.20
N ARG A 170 -15.87 -18.76 2.73
CA ARG A 170 -17.03 -18.34 1.94
C ARG A 170 -17.80 -17.22 2.60
N TRP A 171 -18.43 -16.38 1.78
CA TRP A 171 -19.41 -15.42 2.27
C TRP A 171 -20.73 -16.13 2.56
N VAL A 172 -21.17 -16.03 3.81
CA VAL A 172 -22.44 -16.53 4.31
C VAL A 172 -23.31 -15.37 4.79
N PRO A 173 -24.65 -15.53 4.79
CA PRO A 173 -25.56 -14.53 5.31
C PRO A 173 -25.24 -14.15 6.76
N ASP A 174 -25.15 -12.85 7.03
CA ASP A 174 -25.08 -12.36 8.40
C ASP A 174 -26.48 -12.40 9.03
N ARG A 175 -26.71 -13.47 9.81
CA ARG A 175 -27.98 -13.76 10.48
C ARG A 175 -27.97 -13.34 11.94
N GLU A 176 -26.85 -12.84 12.44
CA GLU A 176 -26.78 -12.39 13.82
C GLU A 176 -27.61 -11.13 13.99
N THR A 177 -28.36 -11.09 15.08
CA THR A 177 -29.21 -9.96 15.45
C THR A 177 -28.66 -9.43 16.76
N GLU A 178 -27.93 -8.33 16.71
CA GLU A 178 -27.57 -7.64 17.94
C GLU A 178 -28.82 -6.91 18.48
N ASN A 179 -29.13 -7.13 19.76
CA ASN A 179 -30.15 -6.39 20.51
C ASN A 179 -31.59 -6.41 19.96
N GLY A 180 -31.97 -7.45 19.20
CA GLY A 180 -33.33 -7.60 18.66
C GLY A 180 -33.60 -6.76 17.41
N GLU A 181 -32.55 -6.20 16.78
CA GLU A 181 -32.63 -5.51 15.51
C GLU A 181 -32.62 -6.49 14.32
N VAL A 182 -33.07 -6.00 13.16
CA VAL A 182 -33.09 -6.77 11.90
C VAL A 182 -31.67 -6.91 11.39
N SER A 183 -31.20 -8.14 11.15
CA SER A 183 -29.82 -8.38 10.68
C SER A 183 -29.53 -7.67 9.37
N ASP A 184 -28.27 -7.32 9.12
CA ASP A 184 -27.85 -6.63 7.90
C ASP A 184 -28.21 -7.43 6.63
N PHE A 185 -28.21 -8.77 6.71
CA PHE A 185 -28.69 -9.61 5.61
C PHE A 185 -30.17 -9.40 5.32
N GLN A 186 -31.01 -9.35 6.36
CA GLN A 186 -32.44 -9.14 6.21
C GLN A 186 -32.74 -7.74 5.68
N GLN A 187 -31.97 -6.72 6.09
CA GLN A 187 -32.06 -5.37 5.51
C GLN A 187 -31.69 -5.37 4.02
N ALA A 188 -30.68 -6.15 3.62
CA ALA A 188 -30.31 -6.30 2.22
C ALA A 188 -31.44 -6.96 1.38
N LEU A 189 -32.14 -7.95 1.95
CA LEU A 189 -33.32 -8.53 1.31
C LEU A 189 -34.48 -7.54 1.18
N ASP A 190 -34.72 -6.72 2.20
CA ASP A 190 -35.76 -5.68 2.18
C ASP A 190 -35.45 -4.60 1.13
N VAL A 191 -34.18 -4.23 0.95
CA VAL A 191 -33.72 -3.38 -0.15
C VAL A 191 -34.08 -4.00 -1.51
N ILE A 192 -33.78 -5.29 -1.71
CA ILE A 192 -34.09 -5.99 -2.97
C ILE A 192 -35.59 -6.03 -3.22
N LYS A 193 -36.39 -6.34 -2.19
CA LYS A 193 -37.85 -6.39 -2.26
C LYS A 193 -38.44 -5.03 -2.64
N HIS A 194 -38.08 -3.97 -1.91
CA HIS A 194 -38.55 -2.62 -2.22
C HIS A 194 -38.12 -2.16 -3.60
N ARG A 195 -36.93 -2.56 -4.06
CA ARG A 195 -36.49 -2.21 -5.41
C ARG A 195 -37.26 -2.95 -6.49
N ARG A 196 -37.63 -4.23 -6.30
CA ARG A 196 -38.56 -4.96 -7.19
C ARG A 196 -39.92 -4.26 -7.28
N ASP A 197 -40.40 -3.73 -6.17
CA ASP A 197 -41.63 -2.92 -6.10
C ASP A 197 -41.49 -1.50 -6.68
N SER A 198 -40.40 -1.23 -7.41
CA SER A 198 -40.09 0.05 -8.06
C SER A 198 -40.01 1.26 -7.12
N VAL A 199 -39.73 1.02 -5.83
CA VAL A 199 -39.50 2.11 -4.87
C VAL A 199 -38.22 2.87 -5.24
N SER A 200 -38.23 4.18 -5.05
CA SER A 200 -37.07 5.03 -5.31
C SER A 200 -35.95 4.74 -4.31
N TRP A 201 -34.69 4.86 -4.75
CA TRP A 201 -33.53 4.66 -3.87
C TRP A 201 -33.55 5.54 -2.62
N ARG A 202 -34.13 6.73 -2.74
CA ARG A 202 -34.32 7.64 -1.59
C ARG A 202 -35.26 7.05 -0.56
N ASN A 203 -36.41 6.57 -0.99
CA ASN A 203 -37.40 5.98 -0.09
C ASN A 203 -36.94 4.62 0.44
N ILE A 204 -36.11 3.88 -0.32
CA ILE A 204 -35.48 2.65 0.17
C ILE A 204 -34.55 2.97 1.34
N ALA A 205 -33.68 3.97 1.20
CA ALA A 205 -32.77 4.37 2.27
C ALA A 205 -33.53 4.85 3.53
N GLU A 206 -34.59 5.62 3.35
CA GLU A 206 -35.44 6.09 4.46
C GLU A 206 -36.18 4.94 5.17
N ARG A 207 -36.52 3.86 4.46
CA ARG A 207 -37.28 2.71 5.01
C ARG A 207 -36.39 1.61 5.61
N THR A 208 -35.21 1.41 5.06
CA THR A 208 -34.31 0.31 5.43
C THR A 208 -33.14 0.75 6.29
N GLY A 209 -32.87 2.07 6.38
CA GLY A 209 -31.67 2.58 7.04
C GLY A 209 -30.40 2.43 6.20
N VAL A 210 -30.44 1.67 5.10
CA VAL A 210 -29.29 1.42 4.23
C VAL A 210 -29.03 2.62 3.31
N HIS A 211 -27.80 3.14 3.32
CA HIS A 211 -27.42 4.26 2.46
C HIS A 211 -27.67 3.96 0.96
N LYS A 212 -28.04 4.97 0.17
CA LYS A 212 -28.49 4.80 -1.22
C LYS A 212 -27.47 4.08 -2.11
N ASP A 213 -26.19 4.36 -1.94
CA ASP A 213 -25.13 3.73 -2.72
C ASP A 213 -24.91 2.27 -2.32
N THR A 214 -25.03 1.96 -1.03
CA THR A 214 -25.03 0.59 -0.51
C THR A 214 -26.23 -0.18 -1.04
N ALA A 215 -27.42 0.43 -1.03
CA ALA A 215 -28.64 -0.17 -1.57
C ALA A 215 -28.53 -0.48 -3.07
N ARG A 216 -27.88 0.39 -3.84
CA ARG A 216 -27.58 0.14 -5.27
C ARG A 216 -26.61 -1.04 -5.44
N ASN A 217 -25.53 -1.06 -4.65
CA ASN A 217 -24.56 -2.16 -4.66
C ASN A 217 -25.16 -3.52 -4.28
N ILE A 218 -26.14 -3.53 -3.37
CA ILE A 218 -26.93 -4.71 -3.00
C ILE A 218 -27.78 -5.18 -4.19
N TRP A 219 -28.49 -4.26 -4.85
CA TRP A 219 -29.32 -4.58 -6.01
C TRP A 219 -28.53 -5.14 -7.20
N ASP A 220 -27.34 -4.59 -7.47
CA ASP A 220 -26.49 -5.06 -8.55
C ASP A 220 -26.02 -6.51 -8.30
N ARG A 221 -25.91 -6.90 -7.04
CA ARG A 221 -25.54 -8.25 -6.58
C ARG A 221 -26.73 -9.10 -6.12
N ARG A 222 -27.98 -8.69 -6.44
CA ARG A 222 -29.22 -9.31 -5.92
C ARG A 222 -29.27 -10.83 -6.08
N GLU A 223 -28.73 -11.37 -7.17
CA GLU A 223 -28.76 -12.81 -7.45
C GLU A 223 -27.98 -13.60 -6.40
N ARG A 224 -26.88 -13.06 -5.86
CA ARG A 224 -26.10 -13.68 -4.78
C ARG A 224 -26.93 -13.78 -3.49
N TYR A 225 -27.64 -12.72 -3.10
CA TYR A 225 -28.49 -12.73 -1.90
C TYR A 225 -29.69 -13.68 -2.04
N LEU A 226 -30.25 -13.77 -3.25
CA LEU A 226 -31.40 -14.64 -3.54
C LEU A 226 -31.00 -16.13 -3.55
N GLN A 227 -29.77 -16.47 -3.95
CA GLN A 227 -29.25 -17.84 -3.84
C GLN A 227 -29.20 -18.33 -2.40
N GLU A 228 -28.97 -17.44 -1.44
CA GLU A 228 -28.85 -17.77 -0.01
C GLU A 228 -30.21 -17.87 0.71
N THR A 229 -31.31 -17.49 0.05
CA THR A 229 -32.68 -17.52 0.62
C THR A 229 -33.53 -18.70 0.13
N ASN A 230 -33.05 -19.47 -0.86
CA ASN A 230 -33.69 -20.69 -1.35
C ASN A 230 -35.21 -20.55 -1.62
N GLU A 231 -35.62 -19.45 -2.24
CA GLU A 231 -36.92 -19.38 -2.93
C GLU A 231 -36.72 -19.77 -4.41
N VAL A 232 -36.99 -21.05 -4.71
CA VAL A 232 -37.56 -21.46 -6.00
C VAL A 232 -39.07 -21.30 -5.91
#